data_AF-A0A976HRB2-F1
#
_entry.id   AF-A0A976HRB2-F1
#
_cell.length_a   1.000
_cell.length_b   1.000
_cell.length_c   1.000
_cell.angle_alpha   90.00
_cell.angle_beta   90.00
_cell.angle_gamma   90.00
#
_symmetry.space_group_name_H-M   'P 1'
#
loop_
_entity.id
_entity.type
_entity.pdbx_description
1 polymer ?
#
loop_
_entity_poly.entity_id
_entity_poly.type
_entity_poly.pdbx_seq_one_letter_code
_entity_poly.pdbx_strand_id
1 'polypeptide(L)'
;MVIVTEDEAEDTVVRHVEQLYKNQLLEDFRETDTTQTAAHFDLIQQIVQAVRYFEKQRPTFFKPLQIKMANYLDNLKTLGLSDEVLGQSRRFSAQILRHIFVLIVGLPFFFYGFLNNYLPYILPSCFANKISSDRGYRAPIMMTLGIFIFPIFYGFQLYAVQYFGQNYALTALYALSLPIGGFFVLWYWPFTKRFKNAWQARRLFHKKPSLLGSLLAERQAIFGQLDTAKKEYLSVTGPK
;
A
#
# COMPACT_ATOMS: atom_id res chain seq x y z
N MET A 1 -19.97 -26.24 14.97
CA MET A 1 -20.33 -26.10 13.54
C MET A 1 -19.15 -25.44 12.87
N VAL A 2 -18.38 -26.20 12.10
CA VAL A 2 -17.16 -25.72 11.43
C VAL A 2 -17.60 -25.07 10.13
N ILE A 3 -17.44 -23.75 10.03
CA ILE A 3 -17.69 -22.98 8.81
C ILE A 3 -16.49 -23.22 7.90
N VAL A 4 -16.65 -24.13 6.96
CA VAL A 4 -15.64 -24.45 5.93
C VAL A 4 -15.80 -23.44 4.79
N THR A 5 -14.90 -22.45 4.75
CA THR A 5 -14.32 -21.83 3.54
C THR A 5 -15.19 -21.69 2.28
N GLU A 6 -16.13 -20.75 2.27
CA GLU A 6 -16.55 -20.02 1.05
C GLU A 6 -15.98 -18.58 1.01
N ASP A 7 -15.41 -18.10 2.13
CA ASP A 7 -14.99 -16.70 2.37
C ASP A 7 -13.74 -16.28 1.58
N GLU A 8 -12.74 -17.17 1.43
CA GLU A 8 -11.42 -16.79 0.92
C GLU A 8 -11.40 -16.48 -0.59
N ALA A 9 -12.25 -17.16 -1.38
CA ALA A 9 -12.37 -16.93 -2.81
C ALA A 9 -13.15 -15.63 -3.10
N GLU A 10 -14.25 -15.41 -2.36
CA GLU A 10 -15.05 -14.19 -2.42
C GLU A 10 -14.20 -12.98 -2.02
N ASP A 11 -13.49 -13.07 -0.90
CA ASP A 11 -12.56 -12.04 -0.41
C ASP A 11 -11.47 -11.69 -1.44
N THR A 12 -10.97 -12.70 -2.16
CA THR A 12 -9.94 -12.48 -3.18
C THR A 12 -10.47 -11.67 -4.35
N VAL A 13 -11.70 -11.96 -4.80
CA VAL A 13 -12.35 -11.23 -5.90
C VAL A 13 -12.67 -9.80 -5.49
N VAL A 14 -13.24 -9.61 -4.30
CA VAL A 14 -13.51 -8.28 -3.72
C VAL A 14 -12.24 -7.46 -3.67
N ARG A 15 -11.13 -8.06 -3.21
CA ARG A 15 -9.82 -7.40 -3.15
C ARG A 15 -9.30 -7.02 -4.54
N HIS A 16 -9.47 -7.86 -5.56
CA HIS A 16 -9.06 -7.51 -6.92
C HIS A 16 -9.87 -6.33 -7.48
N VAL A 17 -11.19 -6.32 -7.25
CA VAL A 17 -12.05 -5.19 -7.65
C VAL A 17 -11.67 -3.92 -6.88
N GLU A 18 -11.42 -4.00 -5.58
CA GLU A 18 -10.95 -2.85 -4.79
C GLU A 18 -9.62 -2.32 -5.34
N GLN A 19 -8.64 -3.19 -5.57
CA GLN A 19 -7.31 -2.78 -6.05
C GLN A 19 -7.34 -2.08 -7.41
N LEU A 20 -8.20 -2.53 -8.32
CA LEU A 20 -8.29 -1.99 -9.67
C LEU A 20 -9.23 -0.79 -9.75
N TYR A 21 -10.40 -0.87 -9.12
CA TYR A 21 -11.54 0.00 -9.46
C TYR A 21 -11.88 1.05 -8.39
N LYS A 22 -11.32 0.94 -7.18
CA LYS A 22 -11.61 1.87 -6.08
C LYS A 22 -11.37 3.33 -6.42
N ASN A 23 -10.28 3.64 -7.14
CA ASN A 23 -9.96 5.03 -7.47
C ASN A 23 -11.00 5.66 -8.41
N GLN A 24 -11.51 4.89 -9.38
CA GLN A 24 -12.56 5.35 -10.29
C GLN A 24 -13.90 5.47 -9.58
N LEU A 25 -14.26 4.47 -8.76
CA LEU A 25 -15.47 4.56 -7.92
C LEU A 25 -15.42 5.79 -7.01
N LEU A 26 -14.30 6.04 -6.32
CA LEU A 26 -14.13 7.20 -5.46
C LEU A 26 -14.17 8.53 -6.23
N GLU A 27 -13.68 8.60 -7.46
CA GLU A 27 -13.86 9.81 -8.29
C GLU A 27 -15.33 10.05 -8.62
N ASP A 28 -16.07 8.99 -8.99
CA ASP A 28 -17.51 9.07 -9.29
C ASP A 28 -18.36 9.42 -8.05
N PHE A 29 -17.96 8.98 -6.85
CA PHE A 29 -18.67 9.27 -5.59
C PHE A 29 -18.28 10.63 -4.95
N ARG A 30 -17.13 11.21 -5.32
CA ARG A 30 -16.68 12.52 -4.79
C ARG A 30 -17.50 13.70 -5.29
N GLU A 31 -18.30 13.50 -6.34
CA GLU A 31 -19.27 14.50 -6.79
C GLU A 31 -20.49 14.58 -5.86
N THR A 32 -20.67 13.63 -4.93
CA THR A 32 -21.94 13.48 -4.19
C THR A 32 -21.86 13.68 -2.67
N ASP A 33 -20.71 13.52 -1.97
CA ASP A 33 -20.69 13.73 -0.51
C ASP A 33 -19.32 14.02 0.17
N THR A 34 -19.36 14.81 1.25
CA THR A 34 -18.19 15.44 1.94
C THR A 34 -17.49 14.61 3.04
N THR A 35 -17.92 13.40 3.38
CA THR A 35 -17.34 12.59 4.47
C THR A 35 -16.47 11.41 3.99
N GLN A 36 -15.15 11.58 4.05
CA GLN A 36 -14.15 10.69 3.39
C GLN A 36 -14.02 9.27 3.99
N THR A 37 -14.37 9.05 5.26
CA THR A 37 -14.15 7.75 5.93
C THR A 37 -15.38 6.84 5.89
N ALA A 38 -16.58 7.40 6.09
CA ALA A 38 -17.84 6.65 5.96
C ALA A 38 -18.05 6.17 4.51
N ALA A 39 -17.77 7.03 3.53
CA ALA A 39 -17.87 6.71 2.11
C ALA A 39 -16.97 5.53 1.68
N HIS A 40 -15.82 5.31 2.33
CA HIS A 40 -14.93 4.21 1.98
C HIS A 40 -15.46 2.84 2.44
N PHE A 41 -16.05 2.79 3.64
CA PHE A 41 -16.69 1.57 4.14
C PHE A 41 -17.93 1.20 3.32
N ASP A 42 -18.78 2.20 3.03
CA ASP A 42 -19.99 2.01 2.23
C ASP A 42 -19.65 1.52 0.82
N LEU A 43 -18.58 2.04 0.22
CA LEU A 43 -18.08 1.62 -1.09
C LEU A 43 -17.59 0.17 -1.08
N ILE A 44 -16.88 -0.27 -0.05
CA ILE A 44 -16.48 -1.69 0.09
C ILE A 44 -17.72 -2.57 0.21
N GLN A 45 -18.70 -2.16 1.03
CA GLN A 45 -19.93 -2.92 1.20
C GLN A 45 -20.71 -3.04 -0.12
N GLN A 46 -20.76 -1.97 -0.92
CA GLN A 46 -21.35 -2.00 -2.26
C GLN A 46 -20.59 -2.93 -3.22
N ILE A 47 -19.25 -2.92 -3.19
CA ILE A 47 -18.45 -3.86 -3.99
C ILE A 47 -18.78 -5.31 -3.60
N VAL A 48 -18.81 -5.63 -2.30
CA VAL A 48 -19.16 -6.98 -1.82
C VAL A 48 -20.55 -7.39 -2.31
N GLN A 49 -21.54 -6.51 -2.20
CA GLN A 49 -22.90 -6.79 -2.66
C GLN A 49 -22.97 -6.99 -4.18
N ALA A 50 -22.25 -6.17 -4.96
CA ALA A 50 -22.18 -6.30 -6.41
C ALA A 50 -21.49 -7.61 -6.83
N VAL A 51 -20.37 -7.97 -6.20
CA VAL A 51 -19.66 -9.24 -6.44
C VAL A 51 -20.61 -10.42 -6.18
N ARG A 52 -21.28 -10.46 -5.02
CA ARG A 52 -22.26 -11.50 -4.69
C ARG A 52 -23.41 -11.58 -5.69
N TYR A 53 -23.91 -10.43 -6.15
CA TYR A 53 -24.97 -10.37 -7.15
C TYR A 53 -24.52 -11.02 -8.47
N PHE A 54 -23.34 -10.66 -8.98
CA PHE A 54 -22.83 -11.19 -10.24
C PHE A 54 -22.42 -12.65 -10.17
N GLU A 55 -21.89 -13.11 -9.04
CA GLU A 55 -21.59 -14.54 -8.83
C GLU A 55 -22.83 -15.41 -8.86
N LYS A 56 -23.93 -14.94 -8.25
CA LYS A 56 -25.18 -15.70 -8.17
C LYS A 56 -26.03 -15.60 -9.45
N GLN A 57 -26.17 -14.40 -10.01
CA GLN A 57 -27.10 -14.16 -11.11
C GLN A 57 -26.48 -14.27 -12.51
N ARG A 58 -25.17 -14.02 -12.65
CA ARG A 58 -24.47 -13.99 -13.95
C ARG A 58 -23.09 -14.67 -13.90
N PRO A 59 -22.99 -15.92 -13.44
CA PRO A 59 -21.71 -16.61 -13.32
C PRO A 59 -20.96 -16.77 -14.65
N THR A 60 -21.68 -16.86 -15.78
CA THR A 60 -21.09 -16.97 -17.13
C THR A 60 -20.37 -15.72 -17.58
N PHE A 61 -20.81 -14.54 -17.14
CA PHE A 61 -20.15 -13.27 -17.41
C PHE A 61 -19.02 -13.00 -16.40
N PHE A 62 -19.27 -13.30 -15.12
CA PHE A 62 -18.40 -12.86 -14.04
C PHE A 62 -17.15 -13.74 -13.86
N LYS A 63 -17.25 -15.07 -14.02
CA LYS A 63 -16.08 -15.97 -13.87
C LYS A 63 -14.94 -15.64 -14.85
N PRO A 64 -15.18 -15.40 -16.16
CA PRO A 64 -14.12 -14.97 -17.07
C PRO A 64 -13.48 -13.63 -16.66
N LEU A 65 -14.28 -12.69 -16.14
CA LEU A 65 -13.79 -11.39 -15.66
C LEU A 65 -12.89 -11.56 -14.43
N GLN A 66 -13.26 -12.42 -13.47
CA GLN A 66 -12.43 -12.76 -12.31
C GLN A 66 -11.06 -13.31 -12.73
N ILE A 67 -11.03 -14.25 -13.67
CA ILE A 67 -9.79 -14.85 -14.19
C ILE A 67 -8.93 -13.79 -14.89
N LYS A 68 -9.52 -12.92 -15.71
CA LYS A 68 -8.79 -11.82 -16.37
C LYS A 68 -8.17 -10.86 -15.35
N MET A 69 -8.92 -10.45 -14.32
CA MET A 69 -8.38 -9.59 -13.26
C MET A 69 -7.23 -10.25 -12.51
N ALA A 70 -7.37 -11.54 -12.16
CA ALA A 70 -6.32 -12.30 -11.49
C ALA A 70 -5.05 -12.40 -12.34
N ASN A 71 -5.17 -12.76 -13.62
CA ASN A 71 -4.05 -12.87 -14.55
C ASN A 71 -3.36 -11.52 -14.77
N TYR A 72 -4.12 -10.44 -14.94
CA TYR A 72 -3.58 -9.09 -15.08
C TYR A 72 -2.77 -8.68 -13.84
N LEU A 73 -3.33 -8.88 -12.64
CA LEU A 73 -2.64 -8.54 -11.38
C LEU A 73 -1.39 -9.39 -11.16
N ASP A 74 -1.43 -10.67 -11.52
CA ASP A 74 -0.25 -11.55 -11.42
C ASP A 74 0.84 -11.19 -12.45
N ASN A 75 0.44 -10.81 -13.67
CA ASN A 75 1.35 -10.28 -14.68
C ASN A 75 2.02 -8.99 -14.19
N LEU A 76 1.25 -8.06 -13.62
CA LEU A 76 1.82 -6.83 -13.04
C LEU A 76 2.80 -7.17 -11.91
N LYS A 77 2.45 -8.08 -11.01
CA LYS A 77 3.30 -8.51 -9.90
C LYS A 77 4.60 -9.13 -10.39
N THR A 78 4.53 -10.02 -11.38
CA THR A 78 5.70 -10.67 -12.00
C THR A 78 6.62 -9.65 -12.68
N LEU A 79 6.03 -8.60 -13.26
CA LEU A 79 6.76 -7.50 -13.88
C LEU A 79 7.23 -6.42 -12.90
N GLY A 80 6.89 -6.53 -11.60
CA GLY A 80 7.20 -5.51 -10.59
C GLY A 80 6.46 -4.19 -10.78
N LEU A 81 5.33 -4.22 -11.48
CA LEU A 81 4.49 -3.07 -11.77
C LEU A 81 3.31 -2.97 -10.81
N SER A 82 2.77 -1.76 -10.67
CA SER A 82 1.52 -1.48 -9.95
C SER A 82 0.54 -0.81 -10.91
N ASP A 83 -0.75 -1.13 -10.82
CA ASP A 83 -1.81 -0.53 -11.65
C ASP A 83 -1.84 1.01 -11.54
N GLU A 84 -1.51 1.54 -10.35
CA GLU A 84 -1.40 2.98 -10.10
C GLU A 84 -0.52 3.70 -11.12
N VAL A 85 0.55 3.05 -11.59
CA VAL A 85 1.50 3.63 -12.56
C VAL A 85 0.92 3.69 -13.97
N LEU A 86 -0.02 2.79 -14.30
CA LEU A 86 -0.65 2.71 -15.63
C LEU A 86 -1.87 3.64 -15.75
N GLY A 87 -2.52 3.98 -14.63
CA GLY A 87 -3.75 4.78 -14.62
C GLY A 87 -3.59 6.31 -14.68
N GLN A 88 -2.40 6.88 -14.42
CA GLN A 88 -2.26 8.32 -14.14
C GLN A 88 -1.60 9.17 -15.25
N SER A 89 -2.09 9.09 -16.50
CA SER A 89 -1.41 9.73 -17.65
C SER A 89 -1.60 11.26 -17.82
N ARG A 90 -2.47 11.95 -17.05
CA ARG A 90 -2.80 13.38 -17.35
C ARG A 90 -2.73 14.43 -16.24
N ARG A 91 -2.74 14.09 -14.94
CA ARG A 91 -2.71 15.08 -13.83
C ARG A 91 -1.31 15.32 -13.23
N PHE A 92 -0.26 15.02 -14.00
CA PHE A 92 1.03 14.56 -13.46
C PHE A 92 2.10 15.65 -13.22
N SER A 93 2.06 16.83 -13.85
CA SER A 93 3.26 17.71 -13.84
C SER A 93 3.59 18.36 -12.49
N ALA A 94 2.64 19.04 -11.84
CA ALA A 94 2.91 19.78 -10.60
C ALA A 94 3.04 18.86 -9.37
N GLN A 95 2.24 17.81 -9.29
CA GLN A 95 2.27 16.87 -8.16
C GLN A 95 3.54 16.01 -8.18
N ILE A 96 4.02 15.57 -9.36
CA ILE A 96 5.30 14.87 -9.46
C ILE A 96 6.44 15.75 -8.98
N LEU A 97 6.48 17.02 -9.38
CA LEU A 97 7.59 17.89 -9.00
C LEU A 97 7.67 18.07 -7.48
N ARG A 98 6.52 18.22 -6.81
CA ARG A 98 6.44 18.22 -5.34
C ARG A 98 6.91 16.90 -4.73
N HIS A 99 6.50 15.76 -5.29
CA HIS A 99 6.92 14.44 -4.80
C HIS A 99 8.42 14.22 -4.98
N ILE A 100 8.99 14.60 -6.13
CA ILE A 100 10.45 14.54 -6.38
C ILE A 100 11.20 15.45 -5.42
N PHE A 101 10.71 16.67 -5.19
CA PHE A 101 11.33 17.60 -4.24
C PHE A 101 11.37 17.02 -2.82
N VAL A 102 10.24 16.51 -2.32
CA VAL A 102 10.18 15.81 -1.03
C VAL A 102 11.11 14.60 -1.01
N LEU A 103 11.25 13.89 -2.12
CA LEU A 103 12.12 12.72 -2.22
C LEU A 103 13.62 13.09 -2.16
N ILE A 104 14.02 14.19 -2.78
CA ILE A 104 15.42 14.61 -2.79
C ILE A 104 15.80 15.23 -1.44
N VAL A 105 14.98 16.15 -0.95
CA VAL A 105 15.24 16.88 0.30
C VAL A 105 15.06 15.98 1.52
N GLY A 106 14.11 15.04 1.48
CA GLY A 106 13.86 14.10 2.56
C GLY A 106 14.89 12.97 2.65
N LEU A 107 15.64 12.69 1.58
CA LEU A 107 16.62 11.59 1.55
C LEU A 107 17.71 11.67 2.65
N PRO A 108 18.40 12.80 2.88
CA PRO A 108 19.41 12.88 3.94
C PRO A 108 18.82 12.63 5.34
N PHE A 109 17.64 13.18 5.62
CA PHE A 109 16.93 12.96 6.90
C PHE A 109 16.47 11.51 7.04
N PHE A 110 16.01 10.89 5.95
CA PHE A 110 15.68 9.48 5.92
C PHE A 110 16.91 8.63 6.23
N PHE A 111 18.06 8.91 5.62
CA PHE A 111 19.27 8.13 5.86
C PHE A 111 19.76 8.27 7.31
N TYR A 112 19.75 9.49 7.86
CA TYR A 112 20.06 9.72 9.26
C TYR A 112 19.11 8.95 10.20
N GLY A 113 17.80 9.07 10.00
CA GLY A 113 16.81 8.36 10.80
C GLY A 113 16.94 6.85 10.65
N PHE A 114 17.18 6.37 9.44
CA PHE A 114 17.33 4.96 9.12
C PHE A 114 18.54 4.39 9.85
N LEU A 115 19.72 5.01 9.72
CA LEU A 115 20.94 4.53 10.36
C LEU A 115 20.79 4.45 11.90
N ASN A 116 20.15 5.45 12.49
CA ASN A 116 19.97 5.52 13.94
C ASN A 116 18.86 4.63 14.48
N ASN A 117 17.89 4.22 13.65
CA ASN A 117 16.74 3.43 14.09
C ASN A 117 16.69 2.03 13.46
N TYR A 118 17.64 1.67 12.61
CA TYR A 118 17.64 0.41 11.88
C TYR A 118 17.64 -0.81 12.82
N LEU A 119 18.57 -0.81 13.77
CA LEU A 119 18.70 -1.88 14.77
C LEU A 119 17.47 -2.00 15.66
N PRO A 120 16.99 -0.93 16.33
CA PRO A 120 15.82 -1.04 17.19
C PRO A 120 14.52 -1.39 16.42
N TYR A 121 14.44 -1.11 15.12
CA TYR A 121 13.31 -1.58 14.30
C TYR A 121 13.38 -3.06 13.93
N ILE A 122 14.56 -3.62 13.67
CA ILE A 122 14.70 -4.99 13.15
C ILE A 122 14.78 -6.02 14.26
N LEU A 123 15.46 -5.70 15.36
CA LEU A 123 15.70 -6.64 16.46
C LEU A 123 14.40 -7.21 17.06
N PRO A 124 13.35 -6.41 17.36
CA PRO A 124 12.09 -6.96 17.88
C PRO A 124 11.47 -7.99 16.94
N SER A 125 11.52 -7.74 15.63
CA SER A 125 10.98 -8.66 14.62
C SER A 125 11.79 -9.95 14.52
N CYS A 126 13.11 -9.85 14.53
CA CYS A 126 14.01 -11.00 14.51
C CYS A 126 13.77 -11.92 15.72
N PHE A 127 13.74 -11.34 16.91
CA PHE A 127 13.48 -12.10 18.14
C PHE A 127 12.06 -12.65 18.18
N ALA A 128 11.04 -11.88 17.80
CA ALA A 128 9.66 -12.35 17.78
C ALA A 128 9.48 -13.57 16.86
N ASN A 129 10.08 -13.55 15.66
CA ASN A 129 10.04 -14.68 14.73
C ASN A 129 10.76 -15.93 15.27
N LYS A 130 11.74 -15.76 16.16
CA LYS A 130 12.46 -16.86 16.81
C LYS A 130 11.69 -17.42 18.02
N ILE A 131 10.92 -16.57 18.71
CA ILE A 131 10.17 -16.94 19.91
C ILE A 131 8.86 -17.65 19.56
N SER A 132 8.12 -17.16 18.55
CA SER A 132 6.82 -17.73 18.19
C SER A 132 6.59 -17.78 16.69
N SER A 133 6.19 -18.97 16.22
CA SER A 133 5.76 -19.19 14.83
C SER A 133 4.34 -18.68 14.56
N ASP A 134 3.50 -18.56 15.59
CA ASP A 134 2.10 -18.13 15.47
C ASP A 134 2.01 -16.63 15.19
N ARG A 135 1.33 -16.27 14.10
CA ARG A 135 1.14 -14.87 13.67
C ARG A 135 0.34 -14.05 14.68
N GLY A 136 -0.58 -14.66 15.42
CA GLY A 136 -1.42 -13.97 16.41
C GLY A 136 -0.63 -13.38 17.59
N TYR A 137 0.48 -14.02 17.96
CA TYR A 137 1.30 -13.60 19.10
C TYR A 137 2.49 -12.71 18.72
N ARG A 138 2.79 -12.55 17.43
CA ARG A 138 3.97 -11.77 16.99
C ARG A 138 3.88 -10.30 17.37
N ALA A 139 2.73 -9.67 17.20
CA ALA A 139 2.57 -8.24 17.46
C ALA A 139 2.77 -7.89 18.95
N PRO A 140 2.14 -8.58 19.91
CA PRO A 140 2.43 -8.39 21.34
C PRO A 140 3.90 -8.62 21.69
N ILE A 141 4.53 -9.68 21.16
CA ILE A 141 5.94 -9.98 21.41
C ILE A 141 6.85 -8.86 20.88
N MET A 142 6.63 -8.39 19.65
CA MET A 142 7.37 -7.27 19.08
C MET A 142 7.20 -5.99 19.90
N MET A 143 5.99 -5.71 20.39
CA MET A 143 5.72 -4.54 21.23
C MET A 143 6.49 -4.60 22.55
N THR A 144 6.42 -5.74 23.25
CA THR A 144 7.17 -5.97 24.49
C THR A 144 8.67 -5.83 24.26
N LEU A 145 9.21 -6.47 23.23
CA LEU A 145 10.63 -6.37 22.89
C LEU A 145 11.02 -4.93 22.52
N GLY A 146 10.17 -4.21 21.79
CA GLY A 146 10.38 -2.81 21.43
C GLY A 146 10.54 -1.91 22.65
N ILE A 147 9.72 -2.10 23.69
CA ILE A 147 9.79 -1.33 24.94
C ILE A 147 11.17 -1.41 25.60
N PHE A 148 11.87 -2.54 25.49
CA PHE A 148 13.20 -2.72 26.06
C PHE A 148 14.33 -2.36 25.09
N ILE A 149 14.21 -2.79 23.83
CA ILE A 149 15.28 -2.63 22.83
C ILE A 149 15.52 -1.15 22.50
N PHE A 150 14.46 -0.34 22.38
CA PHE A 150 14.60 1.07 22.02
C PHE A 150 15.36 1.89 23.07
N PRO A 151 14.96 1.88 24.36
CA PRO A 151 15.68 2.62 25.40
C PRO A 151 17.12 2.15 25.57
N ILE A 152 17.39 0.85 25.50
CA ILE A 152 18.75 0.31 25.61
C ILE A 152 19.62 0.84 24.46
N PHE A 153 19.10 0.78 23.23
CA PHE A 153 19.85 1.21 22.06
C PHE A 153 20.08 2.73 22.05
N TYR A 154 19.04 3.51 22.34
CA TYR A 154 19.17 4.97 22.45
C TYR A 154 20.08 5.38 23.60
N GLY A 155 20.02 4.68 24.74
CA GLY A 155 20.92 4.90 25.87
C GLY A 155 22.39 4.72 25.47
N PHE A 156 22.69 3.66 24.72
CA PHE A 156 24.03 3.44 24.19
C PHE A 156 24.48 4.54 23.21
N GLN A 157 23.61 4.95 22.28
CA GLN A 157 23.91 6.03 21.35
C GLN A 157 24.14 7.37 22.07
N LEU A 158 23.31 7.69 23.05
CA LEU A 158 23.43 8.91 23.84
C LEU A 158 24.70 8.92 24.69
N TYR A 159 25.04 7.78 25.30
CA TYR A 159 26.29 7.62 26.02
C TYR A 159 27.48 7.87 25.09
N ALA A 160 27.49 7.27 23.90
CA ALA A 160 28.56 7.48 22.92
C ALA A 160 28.67 8.96 22.51
N VAL A 161 27.55 9.61 22.17
CA VAL A 161 27.54 11.03 21.76
C VAL A 161 28.02 11.94 22.89
N GLN A 162 27.59 11.71 24.13
CA GLN A 162 28.06 12.49 25.27
C GLN A 162 29.55 12.27 25.54
N TYR A 163 30.02 11.02 25.43
CA TYR A 163 31.42 10.67 25.67
C TYR A 163 32.37 11.37 24.68
N PHE A 164 32.02 11.38 23.39
CA PHE A 164 32.84 12.01 22.35
C PHE A 164 32.61 13.51 22.22
N GLY A 165 31.38 13.99 22.37
CA GLY A 165 31.00 15.39 22.16
C GLY A 165 31.18 16.28 23.40
N GLN A 166 31.20 15.69 24.60
CA GLN A 166 31.33 16.37 25.90
C GLN A 166 30.42 17.60 26.10
N ASN A 167 29.29 17.66 25.38
CA ASN A 167 28.38 18.79 25.36
C ASN A 167 26.96 18.31 25.61
N TYR A 168 26.44 18.61 26.80
CA TYR A 168 25.11 18.19 27.23
C TYR A 168 23.99 18.78 26.35
N ALA A 169 24.15 19.98 25.80
CA ALA A 169 23.14 20.58 24.93
C ALA A 169 23.06 19.82 23.59
N LEU A 170 24.20 19.46 23.00
CA LEU A 170 24.24 18.66 21.77
C LEU A 170 23.68 17.25 22.00
N THR A 171 23.99 16.62 23.14
CA THR A 171 23.43 15.31 23.50
C THR A 171 21.92 15.37 23.70
N ALA A 172 21.41 16.42 24.35
CA ALA A 172 19.96 16.61 24.50
C ALA A 172 19.26 16.83 23.16
N LEU A 173 19.82 17.64 22.26
CA LEU A 173 19.31 17.83 20.90
C LEU A 173 19.31 16.51 20.13
N TYR A 174 20.38 15.72 20.25
CA TYR A 174 20.47 14.40 19.62
C TYR A 174 19.45 13.41 20.20
N ALA A 175 19.19 13.44 21.52
CA ALA A 175 18.16 12.62 22.15
C ALA A 175 16.78 12.89 21.56
N LEU A 176 16.45 14.16 21.31
CA LEU A 176 15.20 14.56 20.69
C LEU A 176 15.13 14.21 19.20
N SER A 177 16.27 14.26 18.48
CA SER A 177 16.29 13.94 17.05
C SER A 177 16.12 12.45 16.75
N LEU A 178 16.45 11.56 17.68
CA LEU A 178 16.29 10.10 17.52
C LEU A 178 14.84 9.67 17.24
N PRO A 179 13.84 9.95 18.12
CA PRO A 179 12.46 9.57 17.87
C PRO A 179 11.88 10.31 16.65
N ILE A 180 12.21 11.58 16.46
CA ILE A 180 11.76 12.37 15.31
C ILE A 180 12.25 11.74 14.00
N GLY A 181 13.53 11.37 13.94
CA GLY A 181 14.13 10.69 12.79
C GLY A 181 13.50 9.32 12.54
N GLY A 182 13.18 8.58 13.59
CA GLY A 182 12.46 7.30 13.49
C GLY A 182 11.07 7.46 12.87
N PHE A 183 10.26 8.39 13.40
CA PHE A 183 8.94 8.70 12.82
C PHE A 183 9.05 9.18 11.38
N PHE A 184 10.06 9.99 11.07
CA PHE A 184 10.30 10.45 9.70
C PHE A 184 10.56 9.29 8.75
N VAL A 185 11.36 8.29 9.14
CA VAL A 185 11.59 7.08 8.33
C VAL A 185 10.28 6.35 8.04
N LEU A 186 9.42 6.17 9.04
CA LEU A 186 8.13 5.50 8.87
C LEU A 186 7.20 6.27 7.92
N TRP A 187 7.15 7.60 8.05
CA TRP A 187 6.38 8.47 7.17
C TRP A 187 6.93 8.49 5.74
N TYR A 188 8.25 8.42 5.58
CA TYR A 188 8.93 8.51 4.29
C TYR A 188 8.99 7.17 3.53
N TRP A 189 8.89 6.04 4.23
CA TRP A 189 8.97 4.68 3.67
C TRP A 189 7.99 4.38 2.51
N PRO A 190 6.72 4.84 2.50
CA PRO A 190 5.83 4.65 1.37
C PRO A 190 6.35 5.30 0.07
N PHE A 191 7.07 6.43 0.16
CA PHE A 191 7.62 7.14 -0.99
C PHE A 191 8.77 6.35 -1.63
N THR A 192 9.60 5.67 -0.84
CA THR A 192 10.71 4.85 -1.39
C THR A 192 10.19 3.60 -2.11
N LYS A 193 9.14 2.95 -1.57
CA LYS A 193 8.47 1.83 -2.24
C LYS A 193 7.85 2.24 -3.58
N ARG A 194 7.16 3.38 -3.62
CA ARG A 194 6.59 3.93 -4.85
C ARG A 194 7.66 4.27 -5.89
N PHE A 195 8.80 4.81 -5.47
CA PHE A 195 9.92 5.10 -6.36
C PHE A 195 10.53 3.83 -6.98
N LYS A 196 10.71 2.75 -6.22
CA LYS A 196 11.18 1.46 -6.74
C LYS A 196 10.24 0.92 -7.83
N ASN A 197 8.93 0.94 -7.57
CA ASN A 197 7.92 0.48 -8.54
C ASN A 197 7.90 1.37 -9.78
N ALA A 198 7.97 2.69 -9.62
CA ALA A 198 8.02 3.65 -10.74
C ALA A 198 9.30 3.51 -11.58
N TRP A 199 10.45 3.23 -10.95
CA TRP A 199 11.72 3.02 -11.64
C TRP A 199 11.75 1.69 -12.40
N GLN A 200 11.21 0.62 -11.81
CA GLN A 200 11.02 -0.67 -12.50
C GLN A 200 10.07 -0.52 -13.69
N ALA A 201 8.97 0.21 -13.51
CA ALA A 201 8.04 0.54 -14.59
C ALA A 201 8.72 1.31 -15.72
N ARG A 202 9.46 2.38 -15.41
CA ARG A 202 10.20 3.17 -16.39
C ARG A 202 11.23 2.33 -17.16
N ARG A 203 11.95 1.43 -16.46
CA ARG A 203 12.91 0.51 -17.09
C ARG A 203 12.23 -0.47 -18.03
N LEU A 204 11.05 -1.00 -17.66
CA LEU A 204 10.28 -1.91 -18.50
C LEU A 204 9.67 -1.18 -19.72
N PHE A 205 9.14 0.02 -19.51
CA PHE A 205 8.57 0.86 -20.57
C PHE A 205 9.59 1.27 -21.62
N HIS A 206 10.84 1.55 -21.23
CA HIS A 206 11.91 1.81 -22.19
C HIS A 206 12.39 0.57 -22.95
N LYS A 207 12.31 -0.62 -22.35
CA LYS A 207 12.83 -1.86 -22.95
C LYS A 207 11.81 -2.62 -23.79
N LYS A 208 10.52 -2.50 -23.50
CA LYS A 208 9.44 -3.27 -24.15
C LYS A 208 8.17 -2.42 -24.35
N PRO A 209 8.17 -1.47 -25.31
CA PRO A 209 7.02 -0.60 -25.55
C PRO A 209 5.77 -1.38 -26.02
N SER A 210 5.94 -2.49 -26.73
CA SER A 210 4.83 -3.35 -27.16
C SER A 210 4.10 -4.02 -25.98
N LEU A 211 4.84 -4.42 -24.94
CA LEU A 211 4.27 -5.02 -23.72
C LEU A 211 3.45 -4.00 -22.91
N LEU A 212 3.86 -2.73 -22.92
CA LEU A 212 3.08 -1.65 -22.31
C LEU A 212 1.74 -1.48 -23.04
N GLY A 213 1.76 -1.48 -24.38
CA GLY A 213 0.55 -1.39 -25.18
C GLY A 213 -0.45 -2.51 -24.86
N SER A 214 0.04 -3.75 -24.73
CA SER A 214 -0.84 -4.89 -24.39
C SER A 214 -1.41 -4.78 -22.97
N LEU A 215 -0.62 -4.34 -21.98
CA LEU A 215 -1.09 -4.16 -20.60
C LEU A 215 -2.13 -3.04 -20.49
N LEU A 216 -1.95 -1.93 -21.22
CA LEU A 216 -2.94 -0.85 -21.27
C LEU A 216 -4.24 -1.30 -21.94
N ALA A 217 -4.16 -2.06 -23.02
CA ALA A 217 -5.32 -2.62 -23.69
C ALA A 217 -6.08 -3.62 -22.78
N GLU A 218 -5.35 -4.49 -22.07
CA GLU A 218 -5.91 -5.42 -21.10
C GLU A 218 -6.61 -4.69 -19.95
N ARG A 219 -5.97 -3.67 -19.39
CA ARG A 219 -6.55 -2.79 -18.38
C ARG A 219 -7.85 -2.13 -18.89
N GLN A 220 -7.82 -1.55 -20.08
CA GLN A 220 -8.99 -0.87 -20.65
C GLN A 220 -10.16 -1.84 -20.89
N ALA A 221 -9.87 -3.08 -21.31
CA ALA A 221 -10.88 -4.12 -21.46
C ALA A 221 -11.50 -4.54 -20.11
N ILE A 222 -10.68 -4.74 -19.07
CA ILE A 222 -11.16 -5.07 -17.72
C ILE A 222 -12.04 -3.93 -17.17
N PHE A 223 -11.58 -2.69 -17.29
CA PHE A 223 -12.31 -1.51 -16.83
C PHE A 223 -13.64 -1.34 -17.56
N GLY A 224 -13.68 -1.53 -18.88
CA GLY A 224 -14.93 -1.49 -19.65
C GLY A 224 -15.95 -2.56 -19.22
N GLN A 225 -15.48 -3.76 -18.86
CA GLN A 225 -16.34 -4.82 -18.32
C GLN A 225 -16.86 -4.47 -16.92
N LEU A 226 -16.02 -3.90 -16.06
CA LEU A 226 -16.41 -3.43 -14.72
C LEU A 226 -17.39 -2.25 -14.80
N ASP A 227 -17.22 -1.33 -15.74
CA ASP A 227 -18.16 -0.23 -15.99
C ASP A 227 -19.54 -0.74 -16.43
N THR A 228 -19.55 -1.75 -17.31
CA THR A 228 -20.79 -2.40 -17.75
C THR A 228 -21.49 -3.09 -16.57
N ALA A 229 -20.73 -3.83 -15.77
CA ALA A 229 -21.24 -4.48 -14.57
C ALA A 229 -21.77 -3.46 -13.54
N LYS A 230 -21.07 -2.34 -13.34
CA LYS A 230 -21.52 -1.24 -12.48
C LYS A 230 -22.88 -0.71 -12.95
N LYS A 231 -23.03 -0.41 -14.24
CA LYS A 231 -24.28 0.12 -14.80
C LYS A 231 -25.44 -0.87 -14.66
N GLU A 232 -25.21 -2.17 -14.90
CA GLU A 232 -26.21 -3.22 -14.70
C GLU A 232 -26.59 -3.38 -13.23
N TYR A 233 -25.62 -3.34 -12.32
CA TYR A 233 -25.92 -3.44 -10.89
C TYR A 233 -26.75 -2.25 -10.38
N LEU A 234 -26.39 -1.04 -10.79
CA LEU A 234 -27.12 0.18 -10.42
C LEU A 234 -28.52 0.24 -11.04
N SER A 235 -28.75 -0.35 -12.22
CA SER A 235 -30.10 -0.42 -12.81
C SER A 235 -31.03 -1.37 -12.06
N VAL A 236 -30.48 -2.38 -11.38
CA VAL A 236 -31.23 -3.36 -10.58
C VAL A 236 -31.44 -2.89 -9.14
N THR A 237 -30.49 -2.16 -8.57
CA THR A 237 -30.53 -1.72 -7.15
C THR A 237 -30.98 -0.27 -6.94
N GLY A 238 -31.08 0.51 -8.02
CA GLY A 238 -31.40 1.95 -8.00
C GLY A 238 -30.20 2.81 -7.56
N PRO A 239 -30.09 4.07 -8.04
CA PRO A 239 -29.07 4.98 -7.50
C PRO A 239 -29.38 5.23 -6.02
N LYS A 240 -28.38 5.01 -5.16
CA LYS A 240 -28.38 5.50 -3.78
C LYS A 240 -27.58 6.79 -3.71
#